data_AF-A0A0Q5GVA8-F1
#
_entry.id   AF-A0A0Q5GVA8-F1
#
_cell.length_a   1.000
_cell.length_b   1.000
_cell.length_c   1.000
_cell.angle_alpha   90.00
_cell.angle_beta   90.00
_cell.angle_gamma   90.00
#
_symmetry.space_group_name_H-M   'P 1'
#
loop_
_entity.id
_entity.type
_entity.pdbx_description
1 polymer ?
#
loop_
_entity_poly.entity_id
_entity_poly.type
_entity_poly.pdbx_seq_one_letter_code
_entity_poly.pdbx_strand_id
1 'polypeptide(L)'
;MIATALVFALGALVASFLALVFAPILWNNAQRLARREFEANIPASVREMRAEVDAARAKAAFDLRQDAMRHRAAQETVVRERTEAGRAILENGQLLARQVELDREIAASSGRIRLLEDQIGLLTQERDALLATRQDLRARLERREGELASLSAKHASLSERFDAQRFQLATAEARVGELTAALAPPPAAGAGALAATVPAPRPVPETRAAAKPEASLAAFASALPAATGPTGSSRLRAAIARTGAAKPAATPADHAEIRERIGDIAARVIHERIKVEGADSQLARFIAEAPQPTGDGEPFLADRVRSLQAGEASAAPDAGVAVTPAATVTTAPGATATAAPGATVTTAPGKPNGAGRARRKSRR
;
A
#
# COMPACT_ATOMS: atom_id res chain seq x y z
N MET A 1 -78.27 -80.63 -54.44
CA MET A 1 -78.31 -79.16 -54.27
C MET A 1 -79.59 -78.68 -53.57
N ILE A 2 -80.79 -79.16 -53.92
CA ILE A 2 -82.04 -78.77 -53.21
C ILE A 2 -82.10 -79.34 -51.78
N ALA A 3 -81.66 -80.59 -51.56
CA ALA A 3 -81.66 -81.19 -50.22
C ALA A 3 -80.76 -80.44 -49.21
N THR A 4 -79.57 -79.99 -49.64
CA THR A 4 -78.66 -79.18 -48.81
C THR A 4 -79.24 -77.80 -48.52
N ALA A 5 -79.96 -77.20 -49.48
CA ALA A 5 -80.65 -75.93 -49.27
C ALA A 5 -81.82 -76.05 -48.26
N LEU A 6 -82.58 -77.16 -48.30
CA LEU A 6 -83.67 -77.41 -47.34
C LEU A 6 -83.18 -77.66 -45.92
N VAL A 7 -82.09 -78.42 -45.74
CA VAL A 7 -81.48 -78.64 -44.42
C VAL A 7 -80.91 -77.32 -43.86
N PHE A 8 -80.31 -76.49 -44.70
CA PHE A 8 -79.84 -75.16 -44.29
C PHE A 8 -81.02 -74.23 -43.91
N ALA A 9 -82.09 -74.21 -44.71
CA ALA A 9 -83.29 -73.43 -44.40
C ALA A 9 -83.96 -73.88 -43.10
N LEU A 10 -84.06 -75.19 -42.88
CA LEU A 10 -84.59 -75.77 -41.64
C LEU A 10 -83.69 -75.41 -40.45
N GLY A 11 -82.37 -75.51 -40.59
CA GLY A 11 -81.41 -75.10 -39.56
C GLY A 11 -81.52 -73.61 -39.21
N ALA A 12 -81.68 -72.74 -40.22
CA ALA A 12 -81.89 -71.31 -40.02
C ALA A 12 -83.24 -71.02 -39.33
N LEU A 13 -84.30 -71.75 -39.68
CA LEU A 13 -85.62 -71.63 -39.05
C LEU A 13 -85.58 -72.07 -37.58
N VAL A 14 -84.91 -73.19 -37.27
CA VAL A 14 -84.74 -73.69 -35.91
C VAL A 14 -83.87 -72.73 -35.08
N ALA A 15 -82.78 -72.19 -35.65
CA ALA A 15 -81.94 -71.20 -34.99
C ALA A 15 -82.70 -69.89 -34.71
N SER A 16 -83.48 -69.41 -35.69
CA SER A 16 -84.33 -68.23 -35.51
C SER A 16 -85.43 -68.48 -34.48
N PHE A 17 -86.00 -69.68 -34.44
CA PHE A 17 -87.01 -70.06 -33.45
C PHE A 17 -86.40 -70.09 -32.04
N LEU A 18 -85.23 -70.71 -31.86
CA LEU A 18 -84.52 -70.66 -30.59
C LEU A 18 -84.15 -69.22 -30.19
N ALA A 19 -83.67 -68.40 -31.13
CA ALA A 19 -83.35 -67.00 -30.86
C ALA A 19 -84.56 -66.19 -30.39
N LEU A 20 -85.74 -66.40 -30.99
CA LEU A 20 -86.98 -65.77 -30.54
C LEU A 20 -87.41 -66.26 -29.15
N VAL A 21 -87.23 -67.55 -28.85
CA VAL A 21 -87.56 -68.11 -27.54
C VAL A 21 -86.64 -67.55 -26.43
N PHE A 22 -85.36 -67.35 -26.73
CA PHE A 22 -84.39 -66.83 -25.74
C PHE A 22 -84.33 -65.30 -25.64
N ALA A 23 -84.76 -64.57 -26.68
CA ALA A 23 -84.81 -63.10 -26.69
C ALA A 23 -85.51 -62.48 -25.46
N PRO A 24 -86.71 -62.91 -25.04
CA PRO A 24 -87.39 -62.33 -23.87
C PRO A 24 -86.66 -62.63 -22.55
N ILE A 25 -85.94 -63.75 -22.45
CA ILE A 25 -85.18 -64.14 -21.25
C ILE A 25 -83.95 -63.23 -21.08
N LEU A 26 -83.22 -62.99 -22.17
CA LEU A 26 -82.06 -62.10 -22.15
C LEU A 26 -82.47 -60.63 -21.88
N TRP A 27 -83.57 -60.18 -22.49
CA TRP A 27 -84.08 -58.83 -22.28
C TRP A 27 -84.50 -58.58 -20.82
N ASN A 28 -85.22 -59.52 -20.21
CA ASN A 28 -85.66 -59.40 -18.82
C ASN A 28 -84.47 -59.38 -17.84
N ASN A 29 -83.42 -60.16 -18.10
CA ASN A 29 -82.21 -60.16 -17.27
C ASN A 29 -81.41 -58.86 -17.40
N ALA A 30 -81.25 -58.34 -18.63
CA ALA A 30 -80.58 -57.05 -18.86
C ALA A 30 -81.35 -55.89 -18.21
N GLN A 31 -82.68 -55.87 -18.33
CA GLN A 31 -83.51 -54.87 -17.65
C GLN A 31 -83.42 -54.97 -16.13
N ARG A 32 -83.37 -56.18 -15.56
CA ARG A 32 -83.22 -56.34 -14.10
C ARG A 32 -81.87 -55.84 -13.61
N LEU A 33 -80.80 -56.05 -14.36
CA LEU A 33 -79.47 -55.57 -14.01
C LEU A 33 -79.40 -54.04 -14.12
N ALA A 34 -79.87 -53.48 -15.24
CA ALA A 34 -79.96 -52.04 -15.41
C ALA A 34 -80.84 -51.40 -14.33
N ARG A 35 -81.99 -51.99 -14.00
CA ARG A 35 -82.88 -51.47 -12.96
C ARG A 35 -82.26 -51.54 -11.56
N ARG A 36 -81.48 -52.58 -11.26
CA ARG A 36 -80.69 -52.66 -10.02
C ARG A 36 -79.57 -51.62 -9.96
N GLU A 37 -78.89 -51.35 -11.07
CA GLU A 37 -77.85 -50.31 -11.15
C GLU A 37 -78.44 -48.91 -11.09
N PHE A 38 -79.59 -48.68 -11.72
CA PHE A 38 -80.33 -47.42 -11.62
C PHE A 38 -80.90 -47.21 -10.21
N GLU A 39 -81.50 -48.24 -9.59
CA GLU A 39 -81.98 -48.14 -8.20
C GLU A 39 -80.84 -48.00 -7.18
N ALA A 40 -79.63 -48.46 -7.50
CA ALA A 40 -78.43 -48.24 -6.68
C ALA A 40 -77.83 -46.84 -6.84
N ASN A 41 -77.98 -46.22 -8.02
CA ASN A 41 -77.41 -44.89 -8.32
C ASN A 41 -78.41 -43.74 -8.17
N ILE A 42 -79.72 -44.02 -8.15
CA ILE A 42 -80.74 -43.01 -7.87
C ILE A 42 -80.87 -42.89 -6.36
N PRO A 43 -80.71 -41.69 -5.77
CA PRO A 43 -80.87 -41.50 -4.34
C PRO A 43 -82.31 -41.89 -3.95
N ALA A 44 -82.45 -43.03 -3.28
CA ALA A 44 -83.74 -43.64 -2.97
C ALA A 44 -84.48 -42.88 -1.83
N SER A 45 -83.81 -41.93 -1.16
CA SER A 45 -84.38 -41.15 -0.07
C SER A 45 -84.07 -39.64 -0.14
N VAL A 46 -85.01 -38.82 0.36
CA VAL A 46 -84.86 -37.36 0.49
C VAL A 46 -83.68 -36.98 1.40
N ARG A 47 -83.30 -37.86 2.34
CA ARG A 47 -82.16 -37.63 3.25
C ARG A 47 -80.82 -37.74 2.52
N GLU A 48 -80.67 -38.71 1.64
CA GLU A 48 -79.46 -38.88 0.82
C GLU A 48 -79.30 -37.73 -0.17
N MET A 49 -80.36 -37.29 -0.84
CA MET A 49 -80.31 -36.09 -1.70
C MET A 49 -79.84 -34.83 -0.94
N ARG A 50 -80.30 -34.64 0.30
CA ARG A 50 -79.86 -33.52 1.13
C ARG A 50 -78.38 -33.66 1.53
N ALA A 51 -77.94 -34.86 1.87
CA ALA A 51 -76.54 -35.13 2.21
C ALA A 51 -75.61 -34.88 1.01
N GLU A 52 -76.00 -35.27 -0.21
CA GLU A 52 -75.24 -34.97 -1.44
C GLU A 52 -75.17 -33.47 -1.73
N VAL A 53 -76.29 -32.75 -1.55
CA VAL A 53 -76.31 -31.29 -1.71
C VAL A 53 -75.42 -30.61 -0.67
N ASP A 54 -75.46 -31.04 0.59
CA ASP A 54 -74.60 -30.49 1.63
C ASP A 54 -73.13 -30.87 1.42
N ALA A 55 -72.83 -32.06 0.89
CA ALA A 55 -71.49 -32.47 0.47
C ALA A 55 -70.98 -31.65 -0.72
N ALA A 56 -71.84 -31.37 -1.71
CA ALA A 56 -71.51 -30.51 -2.85
C ALA A 56 -71.25 -29.07 -2.40
N ARG A 57 -72.04 -28.53 -1.46
CA ARG A 57 -71.80 -27.23 -0.83
C ARG A 57 -70.49 -27.20 -0.05
N ALA A 58 -70.20 -28.24 0.73
CA ALA A 58 -68.96 -28.35 1.48
C ALA A 58 -67.73 -28.40 0.56
N LYS A 59 -67.81 -29.17 -0.54
CA LYS A 59 -66.76 -29.21 -1.56
C LYS A 59 -66.56 -27.85 -2.22
N ALA A 60 -67.64 -27.20 -2.66
CA ALA A 60 -67.56 -25.86 -3.25
C ALA A 60 -66.96 -24.82 -2.27
N ALA A 61 -67.31 -24.89 -0.98
CA ALA A 61 -66.73 -24.03 0.04
C ALA A 61 -65.24 -24.32 0.27
N PHE A 62 -64.83 -25.59 0.22
CA PHE A 62 -63.43 -25.99 0.33
C PHE A 62 -62.61 -25.52 -0.88
N ASP A 63 -63.10 -25.76 -2.10
CA ASP A 63 -62.45 -25.36 -3.34
C ASP A 63 -62.27 -23.84 -3.38
N LEU A 64 -63.31 -23.07 -3.04
CA LEU A 64 -63.23 -21.62 -2.93
C LEU A 64 -62.18 -21.17 -1.90
N ARG A 65 -62.10 -21.83 -0.74
CA ARG A 65 -61.10 -21.53 0.28
C ARG A 65 -59.69 -21.89 -0.19
N GLN A 66 -59.54 -23.00 -0.90
CA GLN A 66 -58.27 -23.44 -1.44
C GLN A 66 -57.76 -22.47 -2.50
N ASP A 67 -58.63 -22.01 -3.40
CA ASP A 67 -58.28 -21.03 -4.43
C ASP A 67 -57.99 -19.66 -3.82
N ALA A 68 -58.78 -19.21 -2.84
CA ALA A 68 -58.47 -18.00 -2.08
C ALA A 68 -57.10 -18.07 -1.39
N MET A 69 -56.73 -19.22 -0.81
CA MET A 69 -55.41 -19.44 -0.23
C MET A 69 -54.29 -19.44 -1.28
N ARG A 70 -54.51 -20.06 -2.44
CA ARG A 70 -53.55 -20.04 -3.57
C ARG A 70 -53.33 -18.63 -4.11
N HIS A 71 -54.40 -17.86 -4.28
CA HIS A 71 -54.32 -16.46 -4.69
C HIS A 71 -53.56 -15.60 -3.68
N ARG A 72 -53.82 -15.78 -2.38
CA ARG A 72 -53.07 -15.08 -1.33
C ARG A 72 -51.59 -15.45 -1.35
N ALA A 73 -51.27 -16.75 -1.45
CA ALA A 73 -49.88 -17.20 -1.53
C ALA A 73 -49.17 -16.63 -2.77
N ALA A 74 -49.82 -16.61 -3.94
CA ALA A 74 -49.28 -16.01 -5.16
C ALA A 74 -49.12 -14.49 -5.05
N GLN A 75 -50.03 -13.80 -4.37
CA GLN A 75 -49.89 -12.36 -4.10
C GLN A 75 -48.72 -12.09 -3.15
N GLU A 76 -48.57 -12.88 -2.10
CA GLU A 76 -47.45 -12.75 -1.15
C GLU A 76 -46.09 -12.94 -1.84
N THR A 77 -45.95 -13.90 -2.76
CA THR A 77 -44.70 -14.09 -3.53
C THR A 77 -44.41 -12.90 -4.43
N VAL A 78 -45.41 -12.39 -5.16
CA VAL A 78 -45.25 -11.21 -6.02
C VAL A 78 -44.86 -9.97 -5.22
N VAL A 79 -45.46 -9.75 -4.04
CA VAL A 79 -45.07 -8.64 -3.16
C VAL A 79 -43.62 -8.81 -2.70
N ARG A 80 -43.21 -10.03 -2.29
CA ARG A 80 -41.82 -10.29 -1.88
C ARG A 80 -40.84 -10.01 -3.01
N GLU A 81 -41.07 -10.58 -4.19
CA GLU A 81 -40.22 -10.36 -5.38
C GLU A 81 -40.12 -8.88 -5.74
N ARG A 82 -41.23 -8.11 -5.66
CA ARG A 82 -41.19 -6.66 -5.89
C ARG A 82 -40.38 -5.91 -4.84
N THR A 83 -40.47 -6.30 -3.56
CA THR A 83 -39.66 -5.68 -2.51
C THR A 83 -38.16 -6.00 -2.67
N GLU A 84 -37.82 -7.23 -3.08
CA GLU A 84 -36.46 -7.65 -3.35
C GLU A 84 -35.89 -6.93 -4.59
N ALA A 85 -36.67 -6.84 -5.67
CA ALA A 85 -36.30 -6.06 -6.85
C ALA A 85 -36.09 -4.57 -6.51
N GLY A 86 -36.95 -3.99 -5.68
CA GLY A 86 -36.79 -2.61 -5.20
C GLY A 86 -35.49 -2.41 -4.42
N ARG A 87 -35.13 -3.36 -3.54
CA ARG A 87 -33.85 -3.33 -2.81
C ARG A 87 -32.66 -3.44 -3.75
N ALA A 88 -32.68 -4.40 -4.68
CA ALA A 88 -31.61 -4.59 -5.65
C ALA A 88 -31.39 -3.34 -6.54
N ILE A 89 -32.46 -2.62 -6.92
CA ILE A 89 -32.35 -1.37 -7.67
C ILE A 89 -31.65 -0.29 -6.84
N LEU A 90 -31.99 -0.16 -5.55
CA LEU A 90 -31.33 0.81 -4.65
C LEU A 90 -29.85 0.48 -4.43
N GLU A 91 -29.53 -0.80 -4.21
CA GLU A 91 -28.14 -1.28 -4.08
C GLU A 91 -27.35 -1.00 -5.36
N ASN A 92 -27.90 -1.33 -6.53
CA ASN A 92 -27.28 -1.01 -7.82
C ASN A 92 -27.08 0.50 -8.02
N GLY A 93 -28.07 1.32 -7.63
CA GLY A 93 -27.94 2.77 -7.66
C GLY A 93 -26.82 3.29 -6.77
N GLN A 94 -26.66 2.75 -5.56
CA GLN A 94 -25.57 3.08 -4.65
C GLN A 94 -24.20 2.64 -5.20
N LEU A 95 -24.12 1.44 -5.79
CA LEU A 95 -22.89 0.94 -6.42
C LEU A 95 -22.46 1.81 -7.60
N LEU A 96 -23.39 2.23 -8.46
CA LEU A 96 -23.12 3.14 -9.57
C LEU A 96 -22.66 4.52 -9.07
N ALA A 97 -23.31 5.06 -8.04
CA ALA A 97 -22.87 6.33 -7.43
C ALA A 97 -21.45 6.23 -6.87
N ARG A 98 -21.14 5.11 -6.19
CA ARG A 98 -19.79 4.85 -5.68
C ARG A 98 -18.77 4.67 -6.79
N GLN A 99 -19.15 4.04 -7.90
CA GLN A 99 -18.30 3.90 -9.07
C GLN A 99 -17.94 5.26 -9.67
N VAL A 100 -18.93 6.14 -9.85
CA VAL A 100 -18.68 7.51 -10.34
C VAL A 100 -17.76 8.30 -9.40
N GLU A 101 -17.92 8.14 -8.08
CA GLU A 101 -17.06 8.83 -7.13
C GLU A 101 -15.61 8.31 -7.18
N LEU A 102 -15.43 6.99 -7.24
CA LEU A 102 -14.10 6.38 -7.42
C LEU A 102 -13.46 6.81 -8.75
N ASP A 103 -14.23 6.90 -9.84
CA ASP A 103 -13.73 7.38 -11.13
C ASP A 103 -13.27 8.84 -11.05
N ARG A 104 -13.97 9.70 -10.29
CA ARG A 104 -13.54 11.08 -10.03
C ARG A 104 -12.26 11.13 -9.20
N GLU A 105 -12.14 10.30 -8.17
CA GLU A 105 -10.92 10.20 -7.35
C GLU A 105 -9.72 9.72 -8.18
N ILE A 106 -9.93 8.74 -9.06
CA ILE A 106 -8.92 8.24 -10.00
C ILE A 106 -8.51 9.36 -10.97
N ALA A 107 -9.47 10.10 -11.54
CA ALA A 107 -9.18 11.21 -12.44
C ALA A 107 -8.40 12.33 -11.74
N ALA A 108 -8.79 12.69 -10.51
CA ALA A 108 -8.13 13.71 -9.71
C ALA A 108 -6.72 13.30 -9.30
N SER A 109 -6.52 12.05 -8.88
CA SER A 109 -5.19 11.52 -8.54
C SER A 109 -4.29 11.40 -9.78
N SER A 110 -4.82 10.96 -10.92
CA SER A 110 -4.10 10.92 -12.19
C SER A 110 -3.69 12.32 -12.65
N GLY A 111 -4.55 13.33 -12.48
CA GLY A 111 -4.22 14.73 -12.75
C GLY A 111 -3.08 15.24 -11.86
N ARG A 112 -3.09 14.91 -10.56
CA ARG A 112 -2.00 15.24 -9.63
C ARG A 112 -0.68 14.57 -10.01
N ILE A 113 -0.71 13.31 -10.43
CA ILE A 113 0.49 12.59 -10.89
C ILE A 113 1.10 13.28 -12.09
N ARG A 114 0.30 13.62 -13.12
CA ARG A 114 0.79 14.33 -14.31
C ARG A 114 1.43 15.68 -13.96
N LEU A 115 0.80 16.44 -13.08
CA LEU A 115 1.35 17.72 -12.63
C LEU A 115 2.70 17.54 -11.91
N LEU A 116 2.84 16.51 -11.08
CA LEU A 116 4.11 16.20 -10.43
C LEU A 116 5.17 15.72 -11.43
N GLU A 117 4.79 14.93 -12.43
CA GLU A 117 5.68 14.49 -13.52
C GLU A 117 6.18 15.69 -14.33
N ASP A 118 5.30 16.63 -14.67
CA ASP A 118 5.66 17.87 -15.37
C ASP A 118 6.62 18.73 -14.52
N GLN A 119 6.35 18.87 -13.21
CA GLN A 119 7.24 19.57 -12.28
C GLN A 119 8.61 18.92 -12.18
N ILE A 120 8.67 17.58 -12.09
CA ILE A 120 9.93 16.83 -12.09
C ILE A 120 10.66 17.05 -13.42
N GLY A 121 9.95 17.07 -14.55
CA GLY A 121 10.50 17.37 -15.86
C GLY A 121 11.16 18.74 -15.91
N LEU A 122 10.46 19.78 -15.44
CA LEU A 122 10.99 21.15 -15.36
C LEU A 122 12.22 21.25 -14.46
N LEU A 123 12.15 20.72 -13.24
CA LEU A 123 13.28 20.73 -12.31
C LEU A 123 14.50 19.96 -12.85
N THR A 124 14.26 18.89 -13.61
CA THR A 124 15.32 18.13 -14.27
C THR A 124 16.00 18.97 -15.35
N GLN A 125 15.24 19.70 -16.15
CA GLN A 125 15.79 20.62 -17.17
C GLN A 125 16.57 21.77 -16.52
N GLU A 126 16.04 22.37 -15.45
CA GLU A 126 16.73 23.42 -14.69
C GLU A 126 18.05 22.91 -14.11
N ARG A 127 18.04 21.71 -13.50
CA ARG A 127 19.26 21.06 -13.01
C ARG A 127 20.28 20.88 -14.12
N ASP A 128 19.88 20.41 -15.29
CA ASP A 128 20.80 20.13 -16.39
C ASP A 128 21.39 21.43 -16.96
N ALA A 129 20.59 22.50 -17.04
CA ALA A 129 21.09 23.84 -17.38
C ALA A 129 22.09 24.38 -16.34
N LEU A 130 21.80 24.21 -15.04
CA LEU A 130 22.74 24.58 -13.97
C LEU A 130 24.04 23.76 -14.01
N LEU A 131 23.97 22.48 -14.37
CA LEU A 131 25.16 21.66 -14.56
C LEU A 131 26.00 22.12 -15.75
N ALA A 132 25.38 22.45 -16.88
CA ALA A 132 26.06 22.97 -18.05
C ALA A 132 26.76 24.32 -17.75
N THR A 133 26.04 25.26 -17.13
CA THR A 133 26.63 26.55 -16.72
C THR A 133 27.78 26.38 -15.73
N ARG A 134 27.68 25.44 -14.78
CA ARG A 134 28.78 25.12 -13.85
C ARG A 134 29.99 24.53 -14.57
N GLN A 135 29.80 23.71 -15.60
CA GLN A 135 30.90 23.17 -16.42
C GLN A 135 31.57 24.29 -17.23
N ASP A 136 30.80 25.18 -17.83
CA ASP A 136 31.32 26.34 -18.56
C ASP A 136 32.14 27.27 -17.67
N LEU A 137 31.64 27.56 -16.47
CA LEU A 137 32.37 28.38 -15.49
C LEU A 137 33.68 27.72 -15.06
N ARG A 138 33.69 26.41 -14.85
CA ARG A 138 34.93 25.67 -14.56
C ARG A 138 35.94 25.78 -15.69
N ALA A 139 35.51 25.54 -16.93
CA ALA A 139 36.40 25.65 -18.08
C ALA A 139 36.96 27.08 -18.25
N ARG A 140 36.17 28.12 -17.92
CA ARG A 140 36.64 29.52 -17.90
C ARG A 140 37.66 29.76 -16.79
N LEU A 141 37.44 29.21 -15.59
CA LEU A 141 38.40 29.32 -14.49
C LEU A 141 39.72 28.62 -14.82
N GLU A 142 39.68 27.39 -15.35
CA GLU A 142 40.88 26.66 -15.78
C GLU A 142 41.68 27.44 -16.84
N ARG A 143 41.01 28.10 -17.79
CA ARG A 143 41.67 29.00 -18.76
C ARG A 143 42.33 30.19 -18.08
N ARG A 144 41.64 30.85 -17.14
CA ARG A 144 42.20 31.99 -16.40
C ARG A 144 43.36 31.59 -15.52
N GLU A 145 43.30 30.43 -14.88
CA GLU A 145 44.42 29.87 -14.11
C GLU A 145 45.63 29.60 -15.01
N GLY A 146 45.42 29.03 -16.21
CA GLY A 146 46.47 28.87 -17.21
C GLY A 146 47.07 30.20 -17.70
N GLU A 147 46.23 31.21 -17.94
CA GLU A 147 46.68 32.56 -18.30
C GLU A 147 47.53 33.18 -17.18
N LEU A 148 47.07 33.10 -15.93
CA LEU A 148 47.80 33.60 -14.76
C LEU A 148 49.13 32.89 -14.57
N ALA A 149 49.17 31.56 -14.72
CA ALA A 149 50.40 30.78 -14.65
C ALA A 149 51.39 31.18 -15.77
N SER A 150 50.89 31.47 -16.97
CA SER A 150 51.72 31.97 -18.06
C SER A 150 52.27 33.38 -17.77
N LEU A 151 51.46 34.25 -17.15
CA LEU A 151 51.85 35.60 -16.80
C LEU A 151 52.88 35.59 -15.66
N SER A 152 52.68 34.75 -14.63
CA SER A 152 53.64 34.60 -13.54
C SER A 152 54.97 34.04 -14.03
N ALA A 153 54.97 33.08 -14.96
CA ALA A 153 56.19 32.57 -15.59
C ALA A 153 56.93 33.67 -16.37
N LYS A 154 56.19 34.49 -17.15
CA LYS A 154 56.76 35.67 -17.83
C LYS A 154 57.37 36.65 -16.84
N HIS A 155 56.67 36.99 -15.75
CA HIS A 155 57.18 37.86 -14.69
C HIS A 155 58.45 37.32 -14.04
N ALA A 156 58.49 36.02 -13.71
CA ALA A 156 59.69 35.38 -13.17
C ALA A 156 60.88 35.50 -14.14
N SER A 157 60.66 35.24 -15.43
CA SER A 157 61.72 35.36 -16.46
C SER A 157 62.21 36.80 -16.65
N LEU A 158 61.32 37.80 -16.52
CA LEU A 158 61.70 39.20 -16.58
C LEU A 158 62.50 39.59 -15.32
N SER A 159 62.08 39.14 -14.14
CA SER A 159 62.81 39.36 -12.89
C SER A 159 64.23 38.81 -12.96
N GLU A 160 64.39 37.57 -13.43
CA GLU A 160 65.70 36.94 -13.59
C GLU A 160 66.61 37.73 -14.54
N ARG A 161 66.07 38.27 -15.64
CA ARG A 161 66.81 39.16 -16.55
C ARG A 161 67.21 40.47 -15.89
N PHE A 162 66.31 41.09 -15.10
CA PHE A 162 66.63 42.30 -14.35
C PHE A 162 67.72 42.06 -13.30
N ASP A 163 67.66 40.93 -12.58
CA ASP A 163 68.67 40.56 -11.60
C ASP A 163 70.03 40.30 -12.27
N ALA A 164 70.03 39.63 -13.43
CA ALA A 164 71.23 39.45 -14.25
C ALA A 164 71.81 40.79 -14.74
N GLN A 165 70.97 41.73 -15.20
CA GLN A 165 71.40 43.08 -15.59
C GLN A 165 71.95 43.88 -14.41
N ARG A 166 71.32 43.80 -13.23
CA ARG A 166 71.84 44.44 -12.01
C ARG A 166 73.20 43.89 -11.61
N PHE A 167 73.38 42.57 -11.69
CA PHE A 167 74.68 41.95 -11.45
C PHE A 167 75.73 42.43 -12.47
N GLN A 168 75.37 42.54 -13.76
CA GLN A 168 76.24 43.10 -14.79
C GLN A 168 76.60 44.57 -14.55
N LEU A 169 75.64 45.39 -14.11
CA LEU A 169 75.89 46.79 -13.75
C LEU A 169 76.81 46.89 -12.54
N ALA A 170 76.54 46.15 -11.46
CA ALA A 170 77.39 46.14 -10.27
C ALA A 170 78.82 45.69 -10.58
N THR A 171 79.00 44.69 -11.45
CA THR A 171 80.33 44.24 -11.89
C THR A 171 81.02 45.26 -12.80
N ALA A 172 80.28 45.94 -13.69
CA ALA A 172 80.82 47.03 -14.51
C ALA A 172 81.22 48.25 -13.65
N GLU A 173 80.38 48.65 -12.68
CA GLU A 173 80.65 49.71 -11.71
C GLU A 173 81.89 49.38 -10.87
N ALA A 174 82.03 48.14 -10.39
CA ALA A 174 83.23 47.69 -9.69
C ALA A 174 84.49 47.83 -10.54
N ARG A 175 84.44 47.43 -11.82
CA ARG A 175 85.56 47.61 -12.77
C ARG A 175 85.87 49.08 -13.04
N VAL A 176 84.86 49.94 -13.16
CA VAL A 176 85.07 51.39 -13.27
C VAL A 176 85.76 51.91 -12.01
N GLY A 177 85.32 51.49 -10.82
CA GLY A 177 85.97 51.79 -9.55
C GLY A 177 87.45 51.37 -9.53
N GLU A 178 87.76 50.15 -9.93
CA GLU A 178 89.14 49.65 -10.04
C GLU A 178 89.99 50.47 -11.03
N LEU A 179 89.47 50.75 -12.23
CA LEU A 179 90.18 51.56 -13.23
C LEU A 179 90.39 53.00 -12.77
N THR A 180 89.40 53.62 -12.12
CA THR A 180 89.54 54.97 -11.55
C THR A 180 90.58 55.00 -10.43
N ALA A 181 90.66 53.97 -9.59
CA ALA A 181 91.70 53.85 -8.57
C ALA A 181 93.10 53.65 -9.20
N ALA A 182 93.20 52.92 -10.31
CA ALA A 182 94.46 52.74 -11.04
C ALA A 182 94.94 54.02 -11.75
N LEU A 183 94.02 54.91 -12.14
CA LEU A 183 94.31 56.22 -12.74
C LEU A 183 94.56 57.32 -11.69
N ALA A 184 94.32 57.06 -10.41
CA ALA A 184 94.60 58.00 -9.34
C ALA A 184 96.11 58.03 -9.00
N PRO A 185 96.75 59.21 -8.86
CA PRO A 185 98.16 59.31 -8.48
C PRO A 185 98.40 58.78 -7.05
N PRO A 186 99.63 58.31 -6.72
CA PRO A 186 99.91 57.71 -5.42
C PRO A 186 99.68 58.73 -4.28
N PRO A 187 99.10 58.34 -3.13
CA PRO A 187 98.78 59.28 -2.07
C PRO A 187 100.04 59.75 -1.34
N ALA A 188 100.19 61.06 -1.21
CA ALA A 188 101.06 61.68 -0.23
C ALA A 188 100.51 61.39 1.18
N ALA A 189 101.40 60.92 2.06
CA ALA A 189 101.09 60.59 3.43
C ALA A 189 101.09 61.84 4.35
N GLY A 190 100.04 61.94 5.19
CA GLY A 190 100.16 62.48 6.54
C GLY A 190 99.30 63.69 6.90
N ALA A 191 98.25 63.48 7.70
CA ALA A 191 98.07 64.17 9.00
C ALA A 191 96.72 63.80 9.69
N GLY A 192 96.81 63.30 10.91
CA GLY A 192 96.16 63.93 12.06
C GLY A 192 94.67 63.67 12.33
N ALA A 193 94.44 62.60 13.09
CA ALA A 193 93.30 62.32 13.96
C ALA A 193 92.47 63.53 14.49
N LEU A 194 91.15 63.43 14.35
CA LEU A 194 90.20 63.77 15.40
C LEU A 194 89.03 62.77 15.38
N ALA A 195 88.74 62.25 16.57
CA ALA A 195 87.76 61.24 16.87
C ALA A 195 86.32 61.76 16.75
N ALA A 196 85.44 60.98 16.12
CA ALA A 196 84.01 60.90 16.49
C ALA A 196 83.40 59.60 15.94
N THR A 197 83.17 58.67 16.86
CA THR A 197 82.08 57.67 16.86
C THR A 197 82.06 56.59 15.77
N VAL A 198 82.76 55.51 16.09
CA VAL A 198 82.53 54.13 15.60
C VAL A 198 81.11 53.66 15.96
N PRO A 199 80.42 52.94 15.06
CA PRO A 199 79.79 51.70 15.48
C PRO A 199 80.33 50.53 14.66
N ALA A 200 80.95 49.60 15.40
CA ALA A 200 81.36 48.29 14.93
C ALA A 200 80.11 47.38 14.80
N PRO A 201 80.12 46.44 13.85
CA PRO A 201 79.03 45.51 13.64
C PRO A 201 79.14 44.37 14.65
N ARG A 202 78.04 44.07 15.36
CA ARG A 202 77.89 42.79 16.04
C ARG A 202 76.52 42.16 15.78
N PRO A 203 76.49 40.82 15.70
CA PRO A 203 75.41 40.04 15.14
C PRO A 203 74.32 39.77 16.18
N VAL A 204 73.07 39.76 15.75
CA VAL A 204 71.93 39.24 16.50
C VAL A 204 70.83 38.85 15.49
N PRO A 205 69.96 37.91 15.86
CA PRO A 205 69.80 36.65 15.17
C PRO A 205 68.75 36.70 14.06
N GLU A 206 68.88 35.73 13.16
CA GLU A 206 67.84 35.25 12.27
C GLU A 206 66.47 35.22 12.97
N THR A 207 65.56 36.10 12.58
CA THR A 207 64.13 35.83 12.70
C THR A 207 63.59 35.76 11.28
N ARG A 208 63.77 34.57 10.71
CA ARG A 208 63.16 34.12 9.47
C ARG A 208 61.63 34.09 9.68
N ALA A 209 60.98 35.23 9.47
CA ALA A 209 59.54 35.29 9.19
C ALA A 209 59.32 35.25 7.67
N ALA A 210 59.94 34.27 7.02
CA ALA A 210 59.36 33.68 5.83
C ALA A 210 58.12 32.94 6.32
N ALA A 211 56.97 33.61 6.26
CA ALA A 211 55.69 32.95 6.35
C ALA A 211 55.61 31.94 5.19
N LYS A 212 55.97 30.69 5.48
CA LYS A 212 55.46 29.52 4.78
C LYS A 212 53.93 29.67 4.66
N PRO A 213 53.34 29.63 3.46
CA PRO A 213 52.02 29.05 3.28
C PRO A 213 52.17 27.55 2.96
N GLU A 214 53.13 26.85 3.57
CA GLU A 214 53.21 25.38 3.50
C GLU A 214 52.64 24.70 4.75
N ALA A 215 52.47 25.43 5.86
CA ALA A 215 51.83 24.89 7.07
C ALA A 215 50.29 25.01 7.05
N SER A 216 49.74 25.92 6.24
CA SER A 216 48.29 25.98 5.97
C SER A 216 47.84 25.06 4.83
N LEU A 217 48.77 24.36 4.16
CA LEU A 217 48.45 23.28 3.23
C LEU A 217 48.63 21.91 3.88
N ALA A 218 49.49 21.73 4.89
CA ALA A 218 49.56 20.48 5.65
C ALA A 218 48.44 20.33 6.70
N ALA A 219 47.97 21.43 7.31
CA ALA A 219 46.78 21.45 8.17
C ALA A 219 45.45 21.41 7.39
N PHE A 220 45.47 21.67 6.08
CA PHE A 220 44.31 21.50 5.19
C PHE A 220 44.39 20.20 4.36
N ALA A 221 45.58 19.62 4.17
CA ALA A 221 45.77 18.29 3.59
C ALA A 221 45.50 17.14 4.58
N SER A 222 45.42 17.43 5.88
CA SER A 222 44.97 16.49 6.92
C SER A 222 43.47 16.57 7.23
N ALA A 223 42.72 17.37 6.46
CA ALA A 223 41.27 17.51 6.58
C ALA A 223 40.49 17.10 5.31
N LEU A 224 41.11 16.36 4.39
CA LEU A 224 40.35 15.56 3.44
C LEU A 224 40.40 14.10 3.89
N PRO A 225 39.25 13.44 4.13
CA PRO A 225 39.26 11.99 4.21
C PRO A 225 39.81 11.48 2.87
N ALA A 226 40.91 10.74 2.93
CA ALA A 226 41.43 9.97 1.81
C ALA A 226 40.29 9.09 1.27
N ALA A 227 39.61 9.57 0.23
CA ALA A 227 38.65 8.80 -0.53
C ALA A 227 39.42 7.87 -1.47
N THR A 228 40.18 6.93 -0.89
CA THR A 228 40.52 5.64 -1.52
C THR A 228 39.34 4.69 -1.49
N GLY A 229 38.13 5.25 -1.64
CA GLY A 229 36.93 4.50 -1.91
C GLY A 229 36.68 4.50 -3.41
N PRO A 230 36.27 3.36 -4.02
CA PRO A 230 35.94 3.32 -5.43
C PRO A 230 34.99 4.48 -5.76
N THR A 231 35.33 5.30 -6.77
CA THR A 231 34.54 6.43 -7.24
C THR A 231 33.07 6.01 -7.41
N GLY A 232 32.11 6.92 -7.18
CA GLY A 232 30.68 6.58 -7.35
C GLY A 232 30.38 5.89 -8.69
N SER A 233 31.12 6.26 -9.74
CA SER A 233 31.07 5.61 -11.06
C SER A 233 31.68 4.21 -11.11
N SER A 234 32.66 3.86 -10.27
CA SER A 234 33.21 2.50 -10.17
C SER A 234 32.43 1.63 -9.18
N ARG A 235 31.82 2.20 -8.13
CA ARG A 235 30.81 1.51 -7.32
C ARG A 235 29.56 1.21 -8.11
N LEU A 236 29.10 2.16 -8.92
CA LEU A 236 27.97 1.97 -9.84
C LEU A 236 28.33 0.97 -10.94
N ARG A 237 29.53 1.04 -11.55
CA ARG A 237 29.99 0.01 -12.50
C ARG A 237 30.18 -1.37 -11.86
N ALA A 238 30.65 -1.45 -10.62
CA ALA A 238 30.76 -2.71 -9.88
C ALA A 238 29.40 -3.24 -9.38
N ALA A 239 28.42 -2.37 -9.15
CA ALA A 239 27.04 -2.74 -8.85
C ALA A 239 26.32 -3.22 -10.12
N ILE A 240 26.52 -2.55 -11.25
CA ILE A 240 26.01 -2.96 -12.57
C ILE A 240 26.69 -4.24 -13.04
N ALA A 241 27.98 -4.45 -12.78
CA ALA A 241 28.65 -5.72 -13.09
C ALA A 241 28.19 -6.87 -12.18
N ARG A 242 27.83 -6.59 -10.92
CA ARG A 242 27.23 -7.58 -10.00
C ARG A 242 25.76 -7.91 -10.29
N THR A 243 25.03 -7.00 -10.92
CA THR A 243 23.60 -7.16 -11.21
C THR A 243 23.31 -7.45 -12.69
N GLY A 244 24.26 -7.13 -13.58
CA GLY A 244 24.15 -7.23 -15.04
C GLY A 244 24.91 -8.41 -15.66
N ALA A 245 25.58 -9.23 -14.87
CA ALA A 245 25.91 -10.58 -15.31
C ALA A 245 24.58 -11.33 -15.42
N ALA A 246 24.11 -11.51 -16.66
CA ALA A 246 22.85 -12.14 -17.03
C ALA A 246 22.57 -13.35 -16.14
N LYS A 247 21.71 -13.15 -15.13
CA LYS A 247 21.28 -14.21 -14.23
C LYS A 247 20.50 -15.21 -15.09
N PRO A 248 20.88 -16.50 -15.13
CA PRO A 248 20.07 -17.50 -15.80
C PRO A 248 18.67 -17.49 -15.18
N ALA A 249 17.65 -17.81 -15.98
CA ALA A 249 16.25 -17.78 -15.58
C ALA A 249 16.06 -18.30 -14.14
N ALA A 250 15.46 -17.48 -13.28
CA ALA A 250 15.33 -17.74 -11.85
C ALA A 250 14.75 -19.14 -11.60
N THR A 251 15.44 -19.92 -10.77
CA THR A 251 14.96 -21.26 -10.43
C THR A 251 13.72 -21.16 -9.52
N PRO A 252 12.88 -22.20 -9.42
CA PRO A 252 11.74 -22.23 -8.49
C PRO A 252 12.15 -21.95 -7.03
N ALA A 253 13.39 -22.29 -6.66
CA ALA A 253 13.98 -22.01 -5.35
C ALA A 253 14.24 -20.51 -5.14
N ASP A 254 14.77 -19.81 -6.15
CA ASP A 254 14.95 -18.35 -6.11
C ASP A 254 13.60 -17.62 -5.93
N HIS A 255 12.54 -18.12 -6.57
CA HIS A 255 11.20 -17.56 -6.39
C HIS A 255 10.64 -17.80 -4.98
N ALA A 256 10.99 -18.91 -4.32
CA ALA A 256 10.61 -19.15 -2.93
C ALA A 256 11.35 -18.18 -1.99
N GLU A 257 12.66 -18.00 -2.18
CA GLU A 257 13.46 -17.06 -1.40
C GLU A 257 12.99 -15.60 -1.59
N ILE A 258 12.62 -15.21 -2.81
CA ILE A 258 12.04 -13.89 -3.08
C ILE A 258 10.69 -13.72 -2.36
N ARG A 259 9.82 -14.72 -2.38
CA ARG A 259 8.54 -14.69 -1.66
C ARG A 259 8.74 -14.57 -0.15
N GLU A 260 9.72 -15.28 0.40
CA GLU A 260 10.08 -15.20 1.81
C GLU A 260 10.56 -13.80 2.20
N ARG A 261 11.50 -13.23 1.42
CA ARG A 261 12.00 -11.86 1.64
C ARG A 261 10.91 -10.80 1.55
N ILE A 262 10.00 -10.93 0.58
CA ILE A 262 8.85 -10.03 0.44
C ILE A 262 7.93 -10.17 1.66
N GLY A 263 7.69 -11.40 2.13
CA GLY A 263 6.92 -11.67 3.34
C GLY A 263 7.52 -11.01 4.58
N ASP A 264 8.84 -11.08 4.76
CA ASP A 264 9.54 -10.47 5.90
C ASP A 264 9.51 -8.94 5.87
N ILE A 265 9.69 -8.35 4.68
CA ILE A 265 9.59 -6.90 4.50
C ILE A 265 8.17 -6.43 4.79
N ALA A 266 7.15 -7.12 4.27
CA ALA A 266 5.75 -6.81 4.52
C ALA A 266 5.42 -6.88 6.02
N ALA A 267 5.91 -7.92 6.72
CA ALA A 267 5.71 -8.05 8.16
C ALA A 267 6.32 -6.88 8.95
N ARG A 268 7.54 -6.45 8.59
CA ARG A 268 8.21 -5.32 9.24
C ARG A 268 7.49 -3.99 9.00
N VAL A 269 7.02 -3.74 7.78
CA VAL A 269 6.27 -2.51 7.45
C VAL A 269 4.94 -2.46 8.20
N ILE A 270 4.22 -3.59 8.27
CA ILE A 270 2.95 -3.67 9.02
C ILE A 270 3.20 -3.45 10.51
N HIS A 271 4.28 -4.02 11.07
CA HIS A 271 4.67 -3.81 12.46
C HIS A 271 4.99 -2.34 12.76
N GLU A 272 5.81 -1.68 11.93
CA GLU A 272 6.07 -0.24 12.09
C GLU A 272 4.79 0.60 11.95
N ARG A 273 3.89 0.21 11.05
CA ARG A 273 2.62 0.90 10.91
C ARG A 273 1.74 0.78 12.15
N ILE A 274 1.69 -0.40 12.77
CA ILE A 274 0.98 -0.63 14.03
C ILE A 274 1.61 0.19 15.17
N LYS A 275 2.94 0.35 15.20
CA LYS A 275 3.61 1.23 16.18
C LYS A 275 3.20 2.69 16.04
N VAL A 276 3.09 3.18 14.81
CA VAL A 276 2.74 4.58 14.53
C VAL A 276 1.25 4.84 14.79
N GLU A 277 0.37 3.90 14.45
CA GLU A 277 -1.08 4.06 14.61
C GLU A 277 -1.60 3.70 16.01
N GLY A 278 -0.82 2.95 16.81
CA GLY A 278 -1.17 2.53 18.15
C GLY A 278 -1.98 1.22 18.20
N ALA A 279 -2.15 0.68 19.42
CA ALA A 279 -2.76 -0.63 19.66
C ALA A 279 -4.23 -0.76 19.23
N ASP A 280 -4.93 0.35 19.01
CA ASP A 280 -6.33 0.40 18.59
C ASP A 280 -6.52 0.39 17.05
N SER A 281 -5.44 0.32 16.27
CA SER A 281 -5.51 0.29 14.80
C SER A 281 -6.29 -0.91 14.25
N GLN A 282 -7.00 -0.71 13.15
CA GLN A 282 -7.69 -1.78 12.42
C GLN A 282 -6.71 -2.89 11.98
N LEU A 283 -5.46 -2.53 11.68
CA LEU A 283 -4.41 -3.50 11.32
C LEU A 283 -4.05 -4.42 12.49
N ALA A 284 -3.99 -3.89 13.71
CA ALA A 284 -3.75 -4.69 14.91
C ALA A 284 -4.90 -5.69 15.15
N ARG A 285 -6.15 -5.27 14.91
CA ARG A 285 -7.32 -6.15 15.01
C ARG A 285 -7.31 -7.26 13.97
N PHE A 286 -6.98 -6.95 12.72
CA PHE A 286 -6.91 -7.97 11.66
C PHE A 286 -5.82 -9.01 11.91
N ILE A 287 -4.68 -8.62 12.50
CA ILE A 287 -3.62 -9.57 12.86
C ILE A 287 -4.00 -10.42 14.07
N ALA A 288 -4.76 -9.85 15.02
CA ALA A 288 -5.29 -10.60 16.16
C ALA A 288 -6.36 -11.63 15.74
N GLU A 289 -7.19 -11.30 14.75
CA GLU A 289 -8.26 -12.15 14.22
C GLU A 289 -7.78 -13.16 13.17
N ALA A 290 -6.55 -13.00 12.66
CA ALA A 290 -6.00 -13.88 11.63
C ALA A 290 -5.92 -15.35 12.10
N PRO A 291 -6.39 -16.32 11.28
CA PRO A 291 -6.34 -17.75 11.60
C PRO A 291 -4.90 -18.20 11.86
N GLN A 292 -4.71 -19.02 12.89
CA GLN A 292 -3.41 -19.66 13.13
C GLN A 292 -3.26 -20.89 12.21
N PRO A 293 -2.08 -21.13 11.62
CA PRO A 293 -1.84 -22.31 10.81
C PRO A 293 -1.95 -23.57 11.67
N THR A 294 -2.82 -24.51 11.28
CA THR A 294 -3.03 -25.80 11.97
C THR A 294 -2.12 -26.91 11.44
N GLY A 295 -0.89 -26.60 11.00
CA GLY A 295 0.05 -27.60 10.51
C GLY A 295 1.42 -27.04 10.10
N ASP A 296 2.32 -27.92 9.64
CA ASP A 296 3.70 -27.66 9.20
C ASP A 296 3.80 -26.85 7.88
N GLY A 297 2.84 -25.95 7.63
CA GLY A 297 2.85 -25.04 6.48
C GLY A 297 3.73 -23.81 6.72
N GLU A 298 4.13 -23.14 5.64
CA GLU A 298 4.90 -21.90 5.71
C GLU A 298 4.19 -20.85 6.59
N PRO A 299 4.91 -20.14 7.49
CA PRO A 299 4.30 -19.21 8.43
C PRO A 299 3.62 -18.05 7.69
N PHE A 300 2.34 -17.83 7.99
CA PHE A 300 1.56 -16.74 7.42
C PHE A 300 2.12 -15.38 7.85
N LEU A 301 1.82 -14.34 7.06
CA LEU A 301 2.27 -12.97 7.31
C LEU A 301 1.91 -12.47 8.72
N ALA A 302 0.71 -12.81 9.20
CA ALA A 302 0.24 -12.44 10.53
C ALA A 302 1.09 -13.06 11.66
N ASP A 303 1.59 -14.28 11.47
CA ASP A 303 2.46 -14.96 12.46
C ASP A 303 3.83 -14.30 12.52
N ARG A 304 4.37 -13.89 11.37
CA ARG A 304 5.64 -13.15 11.29
C ARG A 304 5.53 -11.78 11.98
N VAL A 305 4.39 -11.10 11.88
CA VAL A 305 4.17 -9.84 12.62
C VAL A 305 4.06 -10.11 14.13
N ARG A 306 3.33 -11.16 14.54
CA ARG A 306 3.21 -11.55 15.94
C ARG A 306 4.56 -11.95 16.56
N SER A 307 5.42 -12.65 15.82
CA SER A 307 6.75 -13.04 16.31
C SER A 307 7.68 -11.83 16.47
N LEU A 308 7.59 -10.83 15.59
CA LEU A 308 8.32 -9.56 15.75
C LEU A 308 7.84 -8.76 16.97
N GLN A 309 6.53 -8.71 17.22
CA GLN A 309 5.96 -8.09 18.42
C GLN A 309 6.38 -8.83 19.70
N ALA A 310 6.37 -10.17 19.69
CA ALA A 310 6.80 -10.99 20.82
C ALA A 310 8.30 -10.87 21.11
N GLY A 311 9.14 -10.82 20.06
CA GLY A 311 10.59 -10.60 20.19
C GLY A 311 10.92 -9.24 20.79
N GLU A 312 10.15 -8.20 20.46
CA GLU A 312 10.32 -6.85 21.03
C GLU A 312 9.80 -6.75 22.47
N ALA A 313 8.67 -7.40 22.78
CA ALA A 313 8.17 -7.50 24.15
C ALA A 313 9.14 -8.28 25.06
N SER A 314 9.83 -9.28 24.53
CA SER A 314 10.87 -10.03 25.24
C SER A 314 12.20 -9.27 25.36
N ALA A 315 12.44 -8.27 24.52
CA ALA A 315 13.65 -7.42 24.54
C ALA A 315 13.48 -6.16 25.42
N ALA A 316 12.26 -5.90 25.92
CA ALA A 316 11.93 -4.74 26.75
C ALA A 316 11.83 -5.02 28.28
N PRO A 317 12.75 -5.74 28.94
CA PRO A 317 12.98 -5.58 30.37
C PRO A 317 14.40 -5.08 30.60
N ASP A 318 14.67 -3.79 30.40
CA ASP A 318 15.73 -3.01 31.07
C ASP A 318 15.87 -1.60 30.46
N ALA A 319 14.98 -0.70 30.86
CA ALA A 319 15.22 0.75 30.85
C ALA A 319 14.12 1.45 31.67
N GLY A 320 14.18 1.32 33.00
CA GLY A 320 13.38 2.13 33.90
C GLY A 320 13.97 3.54 34.05
N VAL A 321 13.13 4.55 34.24
CA VAL A 321 13.39 5.61 35.22
C VAL A 321 12.05 6.03 35.83
N ALA A 322 11.96 5.79 37.14
CA ALA A 322 10.93 6.30 38.01
C ALA A 322 11.00 7.83 38.10
N VAL A 323 9.85 8.49 37.98
CA VAL A 323 9.63 9.81 38.57
C VAL A 323 8.40 9.69 39.45
N THR A 324 8.64 9.59 40.75
CA THR A 324 7.65 9.86 41.80
C THR A 324 7.29 11.34 41.79
N PRO A 325 6.10 11.71 42.29
CA PRO A 325 6.13 12.70 43.34
C PRO A 325 5.27 12.31 44.55
N ALA A 326 5.81 12.68 45.71
CA ALA A 326 5.25 12.50 47.03
C ALA A 326 4.05 13.44 47.31
N ALA A 327 3.14 12.96 48.15
CA ALA A 327 2.24 13.77 48.98
C ALA A 327 3.10 14.62 49.96
N THR A 328 2.74 15.81 50.46
CA THR A 328 1.51 16.26 51.14
C THR A 328 1.66 17.78 51.41
N VAL A 329 0.56 18.52 51.63
CA VAL A 329 0.33 19.57 52.67
C VAL A 329 -0.56 20.72 52.16
N THR A 330 -1.82 20.68 52.62
CA THR A 330 -2.63 21.75 53.23
C THR A 330 -2.29 23.22 52.95
N THR A 331 -3.24 23.96 52.37
CA THR A 331 -3.92 25.13 52.98
C THR A 331 -4.97 25.73 52.03
N ALA A 332 -6.23 25.79 52.49
CA ALA A 332 -7.23 26.79 52.11
C ALA A 332 -6.96 28.08 52.95
N PRO A 333 -7.54 29.28 52.70
CA PRO A 333 -8.84 29.55 52.06
C PRO A 333 -8.90 30.77 51.11
N GLY A 334 -10.06 31.02 50.50
CA GLY A 334 -10.34 32.29 49.81
C GLY A 334 -11.54 32.23 48.86
N ALA A 335 -12.72 32.54 49.39
CA ALA A 335 -14.00 32.59 48.69
C ALA A 335 -14.11 33.79 47.74
N THR A 336 -14.84 33.63 46.63
CA THR A 336 -15.97 34.52 46.27
C THR A 336 -16.91 33.80 45.32
N ALA A 337 -18.18 33.76 45.74
CA ALA A 337 -19.33 33.24 45.03
C ALA A 337 -19.79 34.18 43.90
N THR A 338 -20.45 33.61 42.89
CA THR A 338 -21.70 34.17 42.34
C THR A 338 -22.52 33.02 41.73
N ALA A 339 -23.76 32.89 42.23
CA ALA A 339 -24.83 32.00 41.82
C ALA A 339 -25.29 32.30 40.36
N ALA A 340 -26.01 31.44 39.62
CA ALA A 340 -27.32 30.85 39.93
C ALA A 340 -27.75 29.85 38.81
N PRO A 341 -28.86 29.09 38.95
CA PRO A 341 -28.90 27.66 38.66
C PRO A 341 -29.99 27.20 37.66
N GLY A 342 -30.00 25.89 37.37
CA GLY A 342 -31.26 25.14 37.20
C GLY A 342 -31.28 24.10 36.07
N ALA A 343 -31.09 22.82 36.42
CA ALA A 343 -32.00 21.71 36.06
C ALA A 343 -31.44 20.37 36.56
N THR A 344 -32.20 19.78 37.49
CA THR A 344 -32.17 18.42 38.05
C THR A 344 -32.33 17.35 36.94
N VAL A 345 -31.79 16.11 37.03
CA VAL A 345 -32.40 14.96 37.74
C VAL A 345 -31.53 13.69 37.50
N THR A 346 -31.20 13.03 38.63
CA THR A 346 -31.10 11.57 38.91
C THR A 346 -29.88 10.70 38.53
N THR A 347 -29.36 10.15 39.62
CA THR A 347 -28.43 9.05 39.93
C THR A 347 -28.78 7.65 39.37
N ALA A 348 -27.77 7.00 38.74
CA ALA A 348 -27.12 5.69 39.06
C ALA A 348 -27.94 4.40 39.40
N PRO A 349 -27.34 3.19 39.56
CA PRO A 349 -26.63 2.38 38.55
C PRO A 349 -26.95 0.85 38.60
N GLY A 350 -26.54 0.09 37.57
CA GLY A 350 -26.04 -1.30 37.69
C GLY A 350 -27.03 -2.49 37.57
N LYS A 351 -26.80 -3.41 36.62
CA LYS A 351 -26.18 -4.75 36.81
C LYS A 351 -26.44 -5.68 35.58
N PRO A 352 -25.51 -6.60 35.22
CA PRO A 352 -25.62 -7.46 34.04
C PRO A 352 -26.09 -8.89 34.36
N ASN A 353 -26.54 -9.61 33.32
CA ASN A 353 -26.35 -11.05 33.04
C ASN A 353 -27.57 -11.69 32.37
N GLY A 354 -27.31 -12.55 31.36
CA GLY A 354 -28.02 -13.83 31.26
C GLY A 354 -28.54 -14.25 29.88
N ALA A 355 -28.10 -15.46 29.48
CA ALA A 355 -28.69 -16.40 28.51
C ALA A 355 -28.49 -16.08 27.02
N GLY A 356 -27.79 -16.86 26.19
CA GLY A 356 -27.48 -18.29 26.26
C GLY A 356 -28.66 -19.14 25.78
N ARG A 357 -28.72 -19.47 24.48
CA ARG A 357 -29.28 -20.74 23.94
C ARG A 357 -29.14 -20.88 22.41
N ALA A 358 -28.32 -21.87 22.03
CA ALA A 358 -28.62 -22.99 21.13
C ALA A 358 -29.20 -22.78 19.70
N ARG A 359 -28.44 -23.21 18.69
CA ARG A 359 -28.93 -23.84 17.45
C ARG A 359 -28.05 -25.06 17.14
N ARG A 360 -28.47 -26.27 17.50
CA ARG A 360 -29.18 -27.30 16.70
C ARG A 360 -28.42 -27.77 15.45
N LYS A 361 -27.90 -29.00 15.59
CA LYS A 361 -27.56 -30.00 14.57
C LYS A 361 -28.57 -30.03 13.41
N SER A 362 -28.03 -30.13 12.19
CA SER A 362 -28.74 -30.59 11.00
C SER A 362 -27.88 -31.67 10.35
N ARG A 363 -28.40 -32.90 10.36
CA ARG A 363 -27.93 -34.04 9.58
C ARG A 363 -28.29 -33.80 8.11
N ARG A 364 -27.32 -33.99 7.21
CA ARG A 364 -27.51 -34.82 6.03
C ARG A 364 -26.16 -35.36 5.59
#